data_AF-A0A5C8C8E0-F1
#
_entry.id   AF-A0A5C8C8E0-F1
#
_cell.length_a   1.000
_cell.length_b   1.000
_cell.length_c   1.000
_cell.angle_alpha   90.00
_cell.angle_beta   90.00
_cell.angle_gamma   90.00
#
_symmetry.space_group_name_H-M   'P 1'
#
loop_
_entity.id
_entity.type
_entity.pdbx_description
1 polymer ?
#
loop_
_entity_poly.entity_id
_entity_poly.type
_entity_poly.pdbx_seq_one_letter_code
_entity_poly.pdbx_strand_id
1 'polypeptide(L)'
;MDLNKLNKDFRMKLIGISIVLVTFLLGYCMNTQSQNSYAQKVKAYLNSPEFKQDFQRKDSGIEQDVLVIYPKITIYITFKYNSKKEFSEEEKYNANQRKCDFVSDLFTQFKANGSQKTAILNLLRQDNIVIENIYRNKYADVLFTTQQPLAECTQWYPHQSDLSTASQE
;
A
#
# COMPACT_ATOMS: atom_id res chain seq x y z
N MET A 1 12.23 -48.90 -4.75
CA MET A 1 10.92 -49.58 -4.77
C MET A 1 10.42 -49.50 -6.19
N ASP A 2 10.32 -50.64 -6.87
CA ASP A 2 10.06 -50.70 -8.30
C ASP A 2 8.59 -50.32 -8.58
N LEU A 3 8.36 -49.12 -9.11
CA LEU A 3 7.03 -48.60 -9.43
C LEU A 3 6.26 -49.54 -10.34
N ASN A 4 6.97 -50.41 -11.08
CA ASN A 4 6.40 -51.40 -11.98
C ASN A 4 5.70 -52.61 -11.33
N LYS A 5 5.72 -52.74 -9.99
CA LYS A 5 4.96 -53.78 -9.26
C LYS A 5 3.68 -53.29 -8.58
N LEU A 6 3.33 -52.01 -8.66
CA LEU A 6 2.09 -51.50 -8.06
C LEU A 6 0.86 -51.71 -8.95
N ASN A 7 -0.27 -52.07 -8.32
CA ASN A 7 -1.58 -52.21 -8.96
C ASN A 7 -1.93 -50.95 -9.77
N LYS A 8 -2.46 -51.14 -10.99
CA LYS A 8 -2.71 -50.09 -11.98
C LYS A 8 -3.57 -48.95 -11.39
N ASP A 9 -4.58 -49.29 -10.59
CA ASP A 9 -5.46 -48.31 -9.93
C ASP A 9 -4.73 -47.46 -8.89
N PHE A 10 -3.76 -48.04 -8.18
CA PHE A 10 -2.97 -47.31 -7.19
C PHE A 10 -2.00 -46.33 -7.87
N ARG A 11 -1.45 -46.69 -9.02
CA ARG A 11 -0.61 -45.77 -9.83
C ARG A 11 -1.40 -44.61 -10.39
N MET A 12 -2.61 -44.85 -10.90
CA MET A 12 -3.49 -43.79 -11.40
C MET A 12 -3.86 -42.80 -10.30
N LYS A 13 -4.11 -43.26 -9.07
CA LYS A 13 -4.35 -42.39 -7.91
C LYS A 13 -3.12 -41.55 -7.54
N LEU A 14 -1.93 -42.14 -7.53
CA LEU A 14 -0.68 -41.42 -7.26
C LEU A 14 -0.37 -40.35 -8.33
N ILE A 15 -0.60 -40.67 -9.60
CA ILE A 15 -0.45 -39.72 -10.71
C ILE A 15 -1.47 -38.58 -10.56
N GLY A 16 -2.73 -38.89 -10.23
CA GLY A 16 -3.76 -37.88 -9.97
C GLY A 16 -3.38 -36.91 -8.84
N ILE A 17 -2.92 -37.44 -7.69
CA ILE A 17 -2.46 -36.61 -6.55
C ILE A 17 -1.24 -35.76 -6.94
N SER A 18 -0.30 -36.34 -7.68
CA SER A 18 0.90 -35.63 -8.13
C SER A 18 0.56 -34.48 -9.09
N ILE A 19 -0.39 -34.69 -10.01
CA ILE A 19 -0.87 -33.64 -10.92
C ILE A 19 -1.52 -32.51 -10.10
N VAL A 20 -2.43 -32.83 -9.17
CA VAL A 20 -3.09 -31.82 -8.34
C VAL A 20 -2.09 -30.97 -7.54
N LEU A 21 -1.08 -31.62 -6.94
CA LEU A 21 -0.02 -30.91 -6.20
C LEU A 21 0.82 -30.01 -7.10
N VAL A 22 1.21 -30.48 -8.29
CA VAL A 22 1.99 -29.68 -9.25
C VAL A 22 1.17 -28.50 -9.77
N THR A 23 -0.11 -28.70 -10.10
CA THR A 23 -0.99 -27.61 -10.54
C THR A 23 -1.20 -26.57 -9.44
N PHE A 24 -1.37 -27.00 -8.18
CA PHE A 24 -1.48 -26.08 -7.04
C PHE A 24 -0.19 -25.29 -6.81
N LEU A 25 0.98 -25.95 -6.84
CA LEU A 25 2.28 -25.30 -6.68
C LEU A 25 2.57 -24.29 -7.80
N LEU A 26 2.27 -24.65 -9.05
CA LEU A 26 2.42 -23.76 -10.20
C LEU A 26 1.48 -22.55 -10.09
N GLY A 27 0.22 -22.75 -9.69
CA GLY A 27 -0.73 -21.67 -9.45
C GLY A 27 -0.25 -20.71 -8.35
N TYR A 28 0.29 -21.24 -7.25
CA TYR A 28 0.87 -20.44 -6.17
C TYR A 28 2.11 -19.65 -6.63
N CYS A 29 3.01 -20.28 -7.40
CA CYS A 29 4.20 -19.61 -7.94
C CYS A 29 3.85 -18.49 -8.93
N MET A 30 2.88 -18.71 -9.81
CA MET A 30 2.42 -17.68 -10.76
C MET A 30 1.75 -16.51 -10.04
N ASN A 31 0.95 -16.79 -9.00
CA ASN A 31 0.29 -15.75 -8.20
C ASN A 31 1.31 -14.89 -7.44
N THR A 32 2.30 -15.52 -6.78
CA THR A 32 3.37 -14.80 -6.06
C THR A 32 4.24 -13.98 -7.00
N GLN A 33 4.59 -14.48 -8.19
CA GLN A 33 5.33 -13.71 -9.19
C GLN A 33 4.53 -12.50 -9.69
N SER A 34 3.23 -12.66 -9.93
CA SER A 34 2.33 -11.58 -10.31
C SER A 34 2.28 -10.49 -9.21
N GLN A 35 2.09 -10.88 -7.95
CA GLN A 35 2.07 -9.96 -6.81
C GLN A 35 3.40 -9.22 -6.63
N ASN A 36 4.54 -9.91 -6.77
CA ASN A 36 5.85 -9.30 -6.73
C ASN A 36 6.04 -8.27 -7.85
N SER A 37 5.59 -8.60 -9.07
CA SER A 37 5.65 -7.66 -10.21
C SER A 37 4.80 -6.40 -9.96
N TYR A 38 3.65 -6.55 -9.28
CA TYR A 38 2.78 -5.44 -8.95
C TYR A 38 3.37 -4.55 -7.84
N ALA A 39 3.88 -5.15 -6.77
CA ALA A 39 4.57 -4.43 -5.70
C ALA A 39 5.78 -3.65 -6.24
N GLN A 40 6.53 -4.21 -7.18
CA GLN A 40 7.63 -3.51 -7.85
C GLN A 40 7.15 -2.29 -8.64
N LYS A 41 6.00 -2.38 -9.34
CA LYS A 41 5.41 -1.23 -10.05
C LYS A 41 4.99 -0.12 -9.09
N VAL A 42 4.35 -0.47 -7.97
CA VAL A 42 3.97 0.50 -6.93
C VAL A 42 5.20 1.18 -6.35
N LYS A 43 6.24 0.40 -6.03
CA LYS A 43 7.52 0.93 -5.52
C LYS A 43 8.21 1.85 -6.54
N ALA A 44 8.19 1.50 -7.83
CA ALA A 44 8.75 2.33 -8.89
C ALA A 44 7.99 3.65 -9.02
N TYR A 45 6.66 3.62 -8.97
CA TYR A 45 5.82 4.82 -8.97
C TYR A 45 6.10 5.72 -7.76
N LEU A 46 6.15 5.18 -6.54
CA LEU A 46 6.45 5.99 -5.35
C LEU A 46 7.80 6.73 -5.45
N ASN A 47 8.76 6.18 -6.18
CA ASN A 47 10.07 6.79 -6.42
C ASN A 47 10.12 7.68 -7.69
N SER A 48 9.03 7.76 -8.44
CA SER A 48 9.01 8.44 -9.73
C SER A 48 8.75 9.96 -9.57
N PRO A 49 9.15 10.76 -10.56
CA PRO A 49 8.72 12.16 -10.64
C PRO A 49 7.20 12.32 -10.78
N GLU A 50 6.52 11.36 -11.42
CA GLU A 50 5.07 11.34 -11.62
C GLU A 50 4.33 11.34 -10.28
N PHE A 51 4.77 10.52 -9.32
CA PHE A 51 4.19 10.54 -7.97
C PHE A 51 4.27 11.92 -7.33
N LYS A 52 5.40 12.63 -7.45
CA LYS A 52 5.50 13.98 -6.88
C LYS A 52 4.51 14.94 -7.53
N GLN A 53 4.26 14.81 -8.83
CA GLN A 53 3.32 15.66 -9.56
C GLN A 53 1.87 15.36 -9.16
N ASP A 54 1.49 14.08 -9.08
CA ASP A 54 0.13 13.66 -8.73
C ASP A 54 -0.30 14.12 -7.33
N PHE A 55 0.67 14.24 -6.42
CA PHE A 55 0.44 14.67 -5.05
C PHE A 55 0.85 16.13 -4.78
N GLN A 56 1.28 16.88 -5.78
CA GLN A 56 1.42 18.34 -5.67
C GLN A 56 0.04 18.98 -5.87
N ARG A 57 -0.38 19.83 -4.93
CA ARG A 57 -1.66 20.55 -5.01
C ARG A 57 -1.46 22.02 -4.73
N LYS A 58 -2.08 22.88 -5.53
CA LYS A 58 -2.04 24.34 -5.33
C LYS A 58 -3.47 24.88 -5.39
N ASP A 59 -4.06 25.04 -4.22
CA ASP A 59 -5.39 25.64 -4.09
C ASP A 59 -5.27 27.07 -3.55
N SER A 60 -6.38 27.81 -3.52
CA SER A 60 -6.41 29.21 -3.08
C SER A 60 -5.94 29.41 -1.63
N GLY A 61 -6.06 28.39 -0.78
CA GLY A 61 -5.66 28.44 0.64
C GLY A 61 -4.41 27.63 1.01
N ILE A 62 -4.01 26.65 0.20
CA ILE A 62 -3.00 25.64 0.56
C ILE A 62 -2.06 25.37 -0.63
N GLU A 63 -0.78 25.21 -0.36
CA GLU A 63 0.22 24.68 -1.29
C GLU A 63 0.82 23.40 -0.69
N GLN A 64 0.69 22.29 -1.43
CA GLN A 64 1.19 20.98 -1.07
C GLN A 64 2.38 20.61 -1.96
N ASP A 65 3.50 20.24 -1.33
CA ASP A 65 4.69 19.73 -1.99
C ASP A 65 5.13 18.39 -1.38
N VAL A 66 5.83 17.57 -2.16
CA VAL A 66 6.16 16.20 -1.78
C VAL A 66 7.64 15.90 -2.01
N LEU A 67 8.29 15.45 -0.94
CA LEU A 67 9.64 14.93 -0.96
C LEU A 67 9.61 13.43 -0.67
N VAL A 68 10.19 12.64 -1.57
CA VAL A 68 10.34 11.20 -1.37
C VAL A 68 11.81 10.88 -1.15
N ILE A 69 12.10 10.28 0.00
CA ILE A 69 13.38 9.66 0.35
C ILE A 69 13.04 8.26 0.84
N TYR A 70 12.77 7.37 -0.11
CA TYR A 70 12.22 6.04 0.16
C TYR A 70 13.02 5.30 1.25
N PRO A 71 12.37 4.69 2.26
CA PRO A 71 10.93 4.46 2.38
C PRO A 71 10.14 5.60 3.07
N LYS A 72 10.73 6.78 3.27
CA LYS A 72 10.05 7.95 3.85
C LYS A 72 9.44 8.83 2.76
N ILE A 73 8.18 9.22 2.95
CA ILE A 73 7.45 10.19 2.12
C ILE A 73 7.11 11.37 3.02
N THR A 74 7.65 12.56 2.70
CA THR A 74 7.38 13.79 3.43
C THR A 74 6.48 14.68 2.58
N ILE A 75 5.31 15.07 3.11
CA ILE A 75 4.37 15.99 2.50
C ILE A 75 4.42 17.33 3.25
N TYR A 76 4.74 18.40 2.53
CA TYR A 76 4.73 19.76 3.05
C TYR A 76 3.38 20.40 2.73
N ILE A 77 2.65 20.82 3.75
CA ILE A 77 1.33 21.46 3.61
C ILE A 77 1.46 22.89 4.09
N THR A 78 1.51 23.84 3.15
CA THR A 78 1.77 25.25 3.42
C THR A 78 0.47 26.05 3.29
N PHE A 79 0.01 26.64 4.39
CA PHE A 79 -1.16 27.50 4.41
C PHE A 79 -0.78 28.91 3.92
N LYS A 80 -1.51 29.43 2.93
CA LYS A 80 -1.24 30.76 2.34
C LYS A 80 -1.67 31.92 3.23
N TYR A 81 -2.43 31.65 4.29
CA TYR A 81 -2.85 32.66 5.26
C TYR A 81 -1.84 32.81 6.40
N ASN A 82 -1.79 34.01 6.98
CA ASN A 82 -0.92 34.33 8.09
C ASN A 82 -1.47 33.76 9.39
N SER A 83 -1.25 32.48 9.64
CA SER A 83 -1.55 31.87 10.92
C SER A 83 -0.33 31.99 11.83
N LYS A 84 -0.28 33.02 12.68
CA LYS A 84 0.48 32.93 13.95
C LYS A 84 -0.25 32.07 14.99
N LYS A 85 -1.42 31.54 14.63
CA LYS A 85 -2.26 30.75 15.51
C LYS A 85 -1.71 29.32 15.51
N GLU A 86 -1.31 28.84 16.68
CA GLU A 86 -1.11 27.41 16.88
C GLU A 86 -2.38 26.67 16.48
N PHE A 87 -2.20 25.55 15.78
CA PHE A 87 -3.32 24.64 15.47
C PHE A 87 -3.96 24.21 16.79
N SER A 88 -5.29 24.29 16.85
CA SER A 88 -6.04 23.72 17.97
C SER A 88 -5.88 22.21 18.01
N GLU A 89 -6.13 21.59 19.18
CA GLU A 89 -6.06 20.14 19.33
C GLU A 89 -7.04 19.40 18.41
N GLU A 90 -8.19 20.00 18.11
CA GLU A 90 -9.16 19.45 17.14
C GLU A 90 -8.59 19.46 15.71
N GLU A 91 -7.97 20.55 15.29
CA GLU A 91 -7.35 20.63 13.96
C GLU A 91 -6.16 19.67 13.83
N LYS A 92 -5.34 19.53 14.89
CA LYS A 92 -4.28 18.52 14.94
C LYS A 92 -4.86 17.11 14.84
N TYR A 93 -5.93 16.81 15.57
CA TYR A 93 -6.60 15.52 15.51
C TYR A 93 -7.13 15.21 14.11
N ASN A 94 -7.82 16.16 13.47
CA ASN A 94 -8.33 16.00 12.11
C ASN A 94 -7.20 15.82 11.08
N ALA A 95 -6.12 16.59 11.20
CA ALA A 95 -4.93 16.42 10.38
C ALA A 95 -4.27 15.05 10.57
N ASN A 96 -4.26 14.56 11.81
CA ASN A 96 -3.73 13.25 12.17
C ASN A 96 -4.54 12.11 11.52
N GLN A 97 -5.87 12.24 11.43
CA GLN A 97 -6.73 11.25 10.77
C GLN A 97 -6.51 11.17 9.25
N ARG A 98 -6.24 12.32 8.60
CA ARG A 98 -6.03 12.39 7.14
C ARG A 98 -4.76 11.71 6.64
N LYS A 99 -3.84 11.34 7.53
CA LYS A 99 -2.60 10.66 7.12
C LYS A 99 -2.84 9.32 6.40
N CYS A 100 -4.00 8.70 6.60
CA CYS A 100 -4.38 7.47 5.91
C CYS A 100 -5.09 7.67 4.57
N ASP A 101 -5.45 8.91 4.22
CA ASP A 101 -6.04 9.22 2.91
C ASP A 101 -5.05 8.85 1.79
N PHE A 102 -3.75 8.94 2.06
CA PHE A 102 -2.68 8.54 1.15
C PHE A 102 -2.81 7.09 0.66
N VAL A 103 -3.24 6.15 1.53
CA VAL A 103 -3.42 4.74 1.15
C VAL A 103 -4.60 4.60 0.17
N SER A 104 -5.67 5.35 0.40
CA SER A 104 -6.83 5.41 -0.49
C SER A 104 -6.48 6.03 -1.85
N ASP A 105 -5.68 7.11 -1.84
CA ASP A 105 -5.20 7.75 -3.07
C ASP A 105 -4.34 6.78 -3.91
N LEU A 106 -3.47 5.98 -3.27
CA LEU A 106 -2.72 4.92 -3.95
C LEU A 106 -3.65 3.88 -4.58
N PHE A 107 -4.70 3.45 -3.89
CA PHE A 107 -5.65 2.51 -4.47
C PHE A 107 -6.36 3.10 -5.69
N THR A 108 -6.72 4.37 -5.62
CA THR A 108 -7.39 5.09 -6.71
C THR A 108 -6.48 5.25 -7.92
N GLN A 109 -5.23 5.68 -7.70
CA GLN A 109 -4.23 5.87 -8.75
C GLN A 109 -4.00 4.59 -9.55
N PHE A 110 -3.87 3.46 -8.85
CA PHE A 110 -3.64 2.17 -9.50
C PHE A 110 -4.92 1.46 -9.93
N LYS A 111 -6.09 2.04 -9.68
CA LYS A 111 -7.40 1.39 -9.87
C LYS A 111 -7.41 -0.02 -9.26
N ALA A 112 -6.87 -0.14 -8.06
CA ALA A 112 -6.53 -1.41 -7.45
C ALA A 112 -7.79 -2.21 -7.08
N ASN A 113 -7.87 -3.45 -7.56
CA ASN A 113 -8.86 -4.44 -7.10
C ASN A 113 -8.46 -5.04 -5.74
N GLY A 114 -9.27 -5.96 -5.19
CA GLY A 114 -9.04 -6.52 -3.84
C GLY A 114 -7.63 -7.10 -3.63
N SER A 115 -7.15 -7.96 -4.55
CA SER A 115 -5.83 -8.60 -4.42
C SER A 115 -4.68 -7.59 -4.59
N GLN A 116 -4.86 -6.59 -5.45
CA GLN A 116 -3.90 -5.50 -5.64
C GLN A 116 -3.82 -4.57 -4.43
N LYS A 117 -4.95 -4.26 -3.78
CA LYS A 117 -4.97 -3.53 -2.51
C LYS A 117 -4.16 -4.27 -1.45
N THR A 118 -4.33 -5.59 -1.32
CA THR A 118 -3.52 -6.42 -0.42
C THR A 118 -2.04 -6.35 -0.74
N ALA A 119 -1.66 -6.41 -2.03
CA ALA A 119 -0.27 -6.30 -2.45
C ALA A 119 0.34 -4.93 -2.10
N ILE A 120 -0.40 -3.82 -2.30
CA ILE A 120 0.03 -2.47 -1.88
C ILE A 120 0.24 -2.46 -0.37
N LEU A 121 -0.74 -2.89 0.42
CA LEU A 121 -0.66 -2.87 1.88
C LEU A 121 0.49 -3.74 2.41
N ASN A 122 0.76 -4.88 1.78
CA ASN A 122 1.90 -5.73 2.11
C ASN A 122 3.22 -5.04 1.81
N LEU A 123 3.35 -4.36 0.66
CA LEU A 123 4.52 -3.55 0.35
C LEU A 123 4.73 -2.42 1.38
N LEU A 124 3.66 -1.67 1.71
CA LEU A 124 3.73 -0.59 2.71
C LEU A 124 4.24 -1.11 4.06
N ARG A 125 3.85 -2.33 4.45
CA ARG A 125 4.32 -3.00 5.67
C ARG A 125 5.75 -3.51 5.54
N GLN A 126 6.07 -4.24 4.48
CA GLN A 126 7.38 -4.88 4.27
C GLN A 126 8.50 -3.85 4.20
N ASP A 127 8.26 -2.76 3.47
CA ASP A 127 9.26 -1.70 3.29
C ASP A 127 9.17 -0.63 4.38
N ASN A 128 8.27 -0.82 5.36
CA ASN A 128 8.00 0.10 6.47
C ASN A 128 7.89 1.56 5.99
N ILE A 129 7.00 1.79 5.02
CA ILE A 129 6.85 3.10 4.40
C ILE A 129 6.20 4.04 5.39
N VAL A 130 6.89 5.14 5.68
CA VAL A 130 6.45 6.14 6.66
C VAL A 130 6.05 7.42 5.93
N ILE A 131 4.88 7.94 6.28
CA ILE A 131 4.44 9.26 5.85
C ILE A 131 4.67 10.27 6.97
N GLU A 132 5.22 11.42 6.61
CA GLU A 132 5.39 12.58 7.47
C GLU A 132 4.71 13.78 6.85
N ASN A 133 3.70 14.34 7.51
CA ASN A 133 3.11 15.61 7.09
C ASN A 133 3.70 16.74 7.93
N ILE A 134 4.23 17.75 7.26
CA ILE A 134 4.78 18.96 7.88
C ILE A 134 3.90 20.14 7.49
N TYR A 135 3.18 20.68 8.48
CA TYR A 135 2.25 21.77 8.30
C TYR A 135 2.95 23.10 8.57
N ARG A 136 2.84 24.04 7.64
CA ARG A 136 3.59 25.30 7.61
C ARG A 136 2.68 26.50 7.40
N ASN A 137 3.08 27.66 7.92
CA ASN A 137 2.48 28.92 7.51
C ASN A 137 3.10 29.44 6.20
N LYS A 138 2.60 30.57 5.69
CA LYS A 138 3.10 31.19 4.46
C LYS A 138 4.58 31.63 4.48
N TYR A 139 5.21 31.66 5.65
CA TYR A 139 6.63 31.98 5.84
C TYR A 139 7.50 30.72 5.97
N ALA A 140 6.91 29.54 5.77
CA ALA A 140 7.52 28.22 5.96
C ALA A 140 7.84 27.87 7.43
N ASP A 141 7.35 28.64 8.41
CA ASP A 141 7.45 28.25 9.82
C ASP A 141 6.62 26.98 10.04
N VAL A 142 7.22 25.99 10.68
CA VAL A 142 6.55 24.74 11.03
C VAL A 142 5.57 25.00 12.16
N LEU A 143 4.29 24.72 11.90
CA LEU A 143 3.21 24.84 12.86
C LEU A 143 3.05 23.55 13.67
N PHE A 144 3.09 22.41 12.99
CA PHE A 144 3.13 21.08 13.61
C PHE A 144 3.54 20.03 12.59
N THR A 145 3.89 18.85 13.10
CA THR A 145 4.28 17.69 12.30
C THR A 145 3.49 16.47 12.73
N THR A 146 3.21 15.59 11.78
CA THR A 146 2.66 14.27 12.09
C THR A 146 3.46 13.22 11.33
N GLN A 147 3.64 12.06 11.94
CA GLN A 147 4.35 10.94 11.35
C GLN A 147 3.57 9.66 11.63
N GLN A 148 3.55 8.72 10.68
CA GLN A 148 3.08 7.35 10.93
C GLN A 148 3.59 6.37 9.87
N PRO A 149 3.86 5.11 10.23
CA PRO A 149 3.92 4.03 9.27
C PRO A 149 2.57 3.90 8.56
N LEU A 150 2.58 3.86 7.22
CA LEU A 150 1.35 3.68 6.44
C LEU A 150 0.71 2.31 6.68
N ALA A 151 1.49 1.35 7.16
CA ALA A 151 1.00 0.04 7.54
C ALA A 151 0.06 0.04 8.78
N GLU A 152 0.05 1.14 9.55
CA GLU A 152 -0.84 1.31 10.70
C GLU A 152 -2.21 1.89 10.31
N CYS A 153 -2.43 2.19 9.02
CA CYS A 153 -3.73 2.59 8.49
C CYS A 153 -4.69 1.40 8.38
N THR A 154 -5.15 0.91 9.54
CA THR A 154 -5.91 -0.34 9.70
C THR A 154 -7.27 -0.33 9.00
N GLN A 155 -7.89 0.85 8.83
CA GLN A 155 -9.21 1.03 8.22
C GLN A 155 -9.33 0.55 6.75
N TRP A 156 -8.20 0.28 6.09
CA TRP A 156 -8.14 -0.15 4.69
C TRP A 156 -7.69 -1.60 4.50
N TYR A 157 -7.35 -2.29 5.60
CA TYR A 157 -7.05 -3.70 5.55
C TYR A 157 -8.36 -4.49 5.43
N PRO A 158 -8.41 -5.56 4.63
CA PRO A 158 -9.51 -6.51 4.75
C PRO A 158 -9.55 -6.98 6.20
N HIS A 159 -10.74 -6.95 6.81
CA HIS A 159 -10.96 -7.76 8.01
C HIS A 159 -10.56 -9.19 7.62
N GLN A 160 -9.89 -9.93 8.51
CA GLN A 160 -9.41 -11.29 8.21
C GLN A 160 -10.53 -12.24 7.70
N SER A 161 -11.81 -11.88 7.88
CA SER A 161 -12.99 -12.53 7.30
C SER A 161 -13.09 -12.46 5.77
N ASP A 162 -12.50 -11.45 5.13
CA ASP A 162 -12.69 -11.19 3.69
C ASP A 162 -11.62 -11.85 2.82
N LEU A 163 -10.56 -12.38 3.45
CA LEU A 163 -9.51 -13.16 2.79
C LEU A 163 -9.91 -14.63 2.59
N SER A 164 -10.92 -15.13 3.31
CA SER A 164 -11.46 -16.49 3.11
C SER A 164 -12.46 -16.62 1.97
N THR A 165 -13.08 -15.51 1.54
CA THR A 165 -14.07 -15.49 0.45
C THR A 165 -13.45 -15.25 -0.92
N ALA A 166 -12.31 -14.54 -1.01
CA ALA A 166 -11.61 -14.30 -2.28
C ALA A 166 -10.90 -15.54 -2.88
N SER A 167 -10.87 -16.66 -2.16
CA SER A 167 -10.36 -17.96 -2.65
C SER A 167 -11.46 -18.90 -3.17
N GLN A 168 -12.70 -18.41 -3.32
CA GLN A 168 -13.85 -19.22 -3.75
C GLN A 168 -14.62 -18.67 -4.96
N GLU A 169 -14.12 -17.65 -5.67
CA GLU A 169 -14.66 -17.22 -6.97
C GLU A 169 -13.74 -17.56 -8.14
#